data_AF-A0A7J7RAN3-F1
#
_entry.id   AF-A0A7J7RAN3-F1
#
_cell.length_a   1.000
_cell.length_b   1.000
_cell.length_c   1.000
_cell.angle_alpha   90.00
_cell.angle_beta   90.00
_cell.angle_gamma   90.00
#
_symmetry.space_group_name_H-M   'P 1'
#
loop_
_entity.id
_entity.type
_entity.pdbx_description
1 polymer ?
#
loop_
_entity_poly.entity_id
_entity_poly.type
_entity_poly.pdbx_seq_one_letter_code
_entity_poly.pdbx_strand_id
1 'polypeptide(L)'
;MDQKILSLSTEKTADRLQEFLQTLKEDELATLLQHQAVKGKTAGAFLRAIFKGSPCSEKAGALRRLKTYTCCIQLVESGDLQKEVASEIIGLLMLEAHNFPGPLLVELANEFVGAIKEGNLMNGKSLELLPIVLTALITEKENLVYGKDELSGEECKKQLIKTLCSVRWDRQYVVQFTSMFKDVPLTAEEAEFVVEKVLKMFSKLNLQEVPPLVYQLLVLASKGNRKRVLEGIIAFFNKLDKQHNEEQSGNELLDLVTMPSGELRHVEGTVILHIVFAIKLDCELGRELLKHVKVASNS
;
A
#
# COMPACT_ATOMS: atom_id res chain seq x y z
N MET A 1 16.98 -30.83 -4.85
CA MET A 1 16.38 -30.33 -3.60
C MET A 1 14.91 -30.01 -3.79
N ASP A 2 14.55 -29.28 -4.85
CA ASP A 2 13.16 -28.95 -5.22
C ASP A 2 12.20 -30.15 -5.28
N GLN A 3 12.59 -31.22 -5.98
CA GLN A 3 11.76 -32.43 -6.09
C GLN A 3 11.53 -33.12 -4.74
N LYS A 4 12.48 -33.02 -3.80
CA LYS A 4 12.36 -33.62 -2.46
C LYS A 4 11.39 -32.83 -1.58
N ILE A 5 11.40 -31.50 -1.66
CA ILE A 5 10.42 -30.64 -0.98
C ILE A 5 9.01 -30.91 -1.52
N LEU A 6 8.88 -31.01 -2.84
CA LEU A 6 7.60 -31.30 -3.48
C LEU A 6 7.09 -32.71 -3.14
N SER A 7 7.93 -33.74 -3.13
CA SER A 7 7.52 -35.10 -2.77
C SER A 7 7.09 -35.21 -1.30
N LEU A 8 7.86 -34.61 -0.37
CA LEU A 8 7.51 -34.59 1.05
C LEU A 8 6.21 -33.82 1.33
N SER A 9 5.86 -32.83 0.48
CA SER A 9 4.60 -32.09 0.61
C SER A 9 3.37 -32.95 0.28
N THR A 10 3.51 -33.90 -0.66
CA THR A 10 2.42 -34.78 -1.14
C THR A 10 2.14 -35.97 -0.23
N GLU A 11 3.14 -36.47 0.50
CA GLU A 11 3.05 -37.71 1.29
C GLU A 11 2.35 -37.53 2.66
N LYS A 12 1.72 -36.38 2.95
CA LYS A 12 1.20 -36.01 4.29
C LYS A 12 2.26 -36.07 5.42
N THR A 13 3.54 -36.09 5.09
CA THR A 13 4.65 -36.13 6.05
C THR A 13 5.08 -34.71 6.46
N ALA A 14 4.23 -34.00 7.21
CA ALA A 14 4.54 -32.64 7.67
C ALA A 14 5.83 -32.60 8.50
N ASP A 15 6.01 -33.58 9.39
CA ASP A 15 7.17 -33.66 10.28
C ASP A 15 8.49 -33.87 9.51
N ARG A 16 8.49 -34.78 8.51
CA ARG A 16 9.68 -34.99 7.66
C ARG A 16 10.00 -33.77 6.80
N LEU A 17 8.98 -33.01 6.40
CA LEU A 17 9.19 -31.78 5.64
C LEU A 17 9.78 -30.70 6.54
N GLN A 18 9.31 -30.57 7.79
CA GLN A 18 9.88 -29.67 8.79
C GLN A 18 11.35 -30.02 9.08
N GLU A 19 11.67 -31.29 9.36
CA GLU A 19 13.04 -31.76 9.58
C GLU A 19 13.93 -31.44 8.38
N PHE A 20 13.47 -31.70 7.16
CA PHE A 20 14.24 -31.40 5.96
C PHE A 20 14.48 -29.89 5.81
N LEU A 21 13.48 -29.05 6.06
CA LEU A 21 13.63 -27.59 6.00
C LEU A 21 14.52 -27.03 7.12
N GLN A 22 14.66 -27.74 8.25
CA GLN A 22 15.63 -27.38 9.31
C GLN A 22 17.08 -27.66 8.90
N THR A 23 17.31 -28.63 8.00
CA THR A 23 18.67 -28.91 7.50
C THR A 23 19.16 -27.90 6.47
N LEU A 24 18.26 -27.15 5.84
CA LEU A 24 18.60 -26.15 4.83
C LEU A 24 19.01 -24.84 5.49
N LYS A 25 20.07 -24.22 4.97
CA LYS A 25 20.43 -22.86 5.36
C LYS A 25 19.43 -21.86 4.76
N GLU A 26 19.28 -20.72 5.40
CA GLU A 26 18.36 -19.66 4.96
C GLU A 26 18.65 -19.19 3.53
N ASP A 27 19.92 -18.99 3.17
CA ASP A 27 20.34 -18.56 1.83
C ASP A 27 20.08 -19.62 0.75
N GLU A 28 20.14 -20.90 1.13
CA GLU A 28 19.82 -22.01 0.22
C GLU A 28 18.32 -22.02 -0.10
N LEU A 29 17.45 -21.75 0.87
CA LEU A 29 16.02 -21.67 0.63
C LEU A 29 15.66 -20.49 -0.28
N ALA A 30 16.29 -19.33 -0.07
CA ALA A 30 16.10 -18.16 -0.89
C ALA A 30 16.52 -18.40 -2.35
N THR A 31 17.69 -18.98 -2.57
CA THR A 31 18.18 -19.29 -3.94
C THR A 31 17.30 -20.32 -4.66
N LEU A 32 16.81 -21.35 -3.95
CA LEU A 32 15.87 -22.32 -4.54
C LEU A 32 14.56 -21.63 -4.93
N LEU A 33 14.01 -20.76 -4.07
CA LEU A 33 12.79 -20.01 -4.36
C LEU A 33 12.96 -19.10 -5.59
N GLN A 34 14.06 -18.37 -5.67
CA GLN A 34 14.39 -17.51 -6.83
C GLN A 34 14.43 -18.33 -8.12
N HIS A 35 15.13 -19.46 -8.11
CA HIS A 35 15.24 -20.34 -9.26
C HIS A 35 13.88 -20.92 -9.69
N GLN A 36 13.02 -21.27 -8.74
CA GLN A 36 11.66 -21.76 -9.02
C GLN A 36 10.73 -20.65 -9.55
N ALA A 37 10.85 -19.43 -9.02
CA ALA A 37 10.09 -18.27 -9.47
C ALA A 37 10.43 -17.88 -10.92
N VAL A 38 11.72 -17.86 -11.28
CA VAL A 38 12.16 -17.53 -12.65
C VAL A 38 11.73 -18.58 -13.66
N LYS A 39 11.68 -19.87 -13.27
CA LYS A 39 11.19 -20.95 -14.14
C LYS A 39 9.65 -21.00 -14.27
N GLY A 40 8.93 -20.27 -13.43
CA GLY A 40 7.50 -19.93 -13.54
C GLY A 40 6.47 -21.04 -13.30
N LYS A 41 6.81 -22.34 -13.42
CA LYS A 41 5.79 -23.41 -13.36
C LYS A 41 5.53 -24.01 -11.97
N THR A 42 6.42 -23.80 -11.02
CA THR A 42 6.46 -24.59 -9.78
C THR A 42 6.61 -23.74 -8.52
N ALA A 43 6.71 -22.42 -8.67
CA ALA A 43 6.88 -21.48 -7.56
C ALA A 43 5.75 -21.56 -6.53
N GLY A 44 4.48 -21.57 -6.98
CA GLY A 44 3.35 -21.66 -6.07
C GLY A 44 3.25 -22.99 -5.32
N ALA A 45 3.54 -24.11 -5.98
CA ALA A 45 3.59 -25.42 -5.31
C ALA A 45 4.73 -25.49 -4.28
N PHE A 46 5.89 -24.90 -4.62
CA PHE A 46 7.03 -24.82 -3.73
C PHE A 46 6.75 -23.96 -2.50
N LEU A 47 6.14 -22.79 -2.66
CA LEU A 47 5.74 -21.93 -1.54
C LEU A 47 4.73 -22.61 -0.61
N ARG A 48 3.70 -23.25 -1.16
CA ARG A 48 2.74 -24.03 -0.36
C ARG A 48 3.43 -25.13 0.45
N ALA A 49 4.43 -25.79 -0.13
CA ALA A 49 5.23 -26.79 0.59
C ALA A 49 6.03 -26.16 1.74
N ILE A 50 6.71 -25.04 1.50
CA ILE A 50 7.47 -24.33 2.56
C ILE A 50 6.55 -23.93 3.72
N PHE A 51 5.40 -23.32 3.42
CA PHE A 51 4.46 -22.88 4.45
C PHE A 51 3.87 -24.05 5.24
N LYS A 52 3.54 -25.16 4.57
CA LYS A 52 3.09 -26.39 5.23
C LYS A 52 4.17 -27.00 6.14
N GLY A 53 5.43 -26.93 5.73
CA GLY A 53 6.58 -27.43 6.49
C GLY A 53 7.15 -26.44 7.50
N SER A 54 6.51 -25.29 7.72
CA SER A 54 7.00 -24.24 8.60
C SER A 54 5.84 -23.64 9.40
N PRO A 55 5.16 -24.40 10.27
CA PRO A 55 4.00 -23.89 11.00
C PRO A 55 4.41 -22.78 11.99
N CYS A 56 3.50 -21.83 12.23
CA CYS A 56 3.73 -20.74 13.18
C CYS A 56 3.66 -21.17 14.65
N SER A 57 3.21 -22.41 14.93
CA SER A 57 3.27 -23.01 16.27
C SER A 57 4.71 -23.27 16.74
N GLU A 58 5.66 -23.35 15.81
CA GLU A 58 7.08 -23.51 16.10
C GLU A 58 7.85 -22.23 15.76
N LYS A 59 8.68 -21.76 16.69
CA LYS A 59 9.47 -20.53 16.48
C LYS A 59 10.36 -20.61 15.23
N ALA A 60 10.99 -21.75 14.98
CA ALA A 60 11.82 -21.95 13.79
C ALA A 60 10.99 -21.91 12.50
N GLY A 61 9.77 -22.47 12.51
CA GLY A 61 8.84 -22.41 11.39
C GLY A 61 8.39 -20.98 11.11
N ALA A 62 7.99 -20.24 12.15
CA ALA A 62 7.54 -18.85 12.05
C ALA A 62 8.65 -17.92 11.49
N LEU A 63 9.89 -18.06 11.97
CA LEU A 63 11.03 -17.29 11.45
C LEU A 63 11.35 -17.65 9.99
N ARG A 64 11.30 -18.94 9.63
CA ARG A 64 11.48 -19.37 8.23
C ARG A 64 10.39 -18.79 7.32
N ARG A 65 9.13 -18.71 7.79
CA ARG A 65 8.05 -18.05 7.05
C ARG A 65 8.34 -16.58 6.83
N LEU A 66 8.74 -15.84 7.87
CA LEU A 66 9.09 -14.43 7.75
C LEU A 66 10.18 -14.24 6.68
N LYS A 67 11.26 -15.02 6.74
CA LYS A 67 12.33 -14.96 5.75
C LYS A 67 11.86 -15.28 4.32
N THR A 68 10.95 -16.24 4.20
CA THR A 68 10.32 -16.60 2.92
C THR A 68 9.50 -15.42 2.38
N TYR A 69 8.74 -14.73 3.24
CA TYR A 69 8.00 -13.52 2.88
C TYR A 69 8.93 -12.41 2.38
N THR A 70 9.99 -12.10 3.13
CA THR A 70 10.98 -11.08 2.74
C THR A 70 11.60 -11.41 1.38
N CYS A 71 11.98 -12.67 1.14
CA CYS A 71 12.52 -13.11 -0.15
C CYS A 71 11.50 -12.98 -1.29
N CYS A 72 10.25 -13.41 -1.07
CA CYS A 72 9.17 -13.25 -2.05
C CYS A 72 8.90 -11.79 -2.39
N ILE A 73 8.88 -10.90 -1.38
CA ILE A 73 8.66 -9.46 -1.58
C ILE A 73 9.79 -8.87 -2.43
N GLN A 74 11.05 -9.18 -2.10
CA GLN A 74 12.22 -8.74 -2.88
C GLN A 74 12.18 -9.25 -4.32
N LEU A 75 11.81 -10.52 -4.52
CA LEU A 75 11.65 -11.13 -5.85
C LEU A 75 10.53 -10.50 -6.66
N VAL A 76 9.39 -10.23 -6.03
CA VAL A 76 8.28 -9.57 -6.70
C VAL A 76 8.69 -8.16 -7.09
N GLU A 77 9.33 -7.41 -6.20
CA GLU A 77 9.78 -6.05 -6.50
C GLU A 77 10.93 -6.00 -7.52
N SER A 78 11.80 -7.03 -7.63
CA SER A 78 12.92 -7.00 -8.60
C SER A 78 12.45 -6.81 -10.05
N GLY A 79 11.22 -7.19 -10.37
CA GLY A 79 10.63 -7.05 -11.70
C GLY A 79 11.04 -8.15 -12.69
N ASP A 80 11.86 -9.11 -12.26
CA ASP A 80 12.36 -10.20 -13.11
C ASP A 80 11.33 -11.31 -13.36
N LEU A 81 10.19 -11.26 -12.67
CA LEU A 81 9.16 -12.29 -12.70
C LEU A 81 8.08 -12.00 -13.76
N GLN A 82 7.57 -13.07 -14.36
CA GLN A 82 6.34 -13.01 -15.15
C GLN A 82 5.18 -12.52 -14.27
N LYS A 83 4.26 -11.74 -14.84
CA LYS A 83 3.17 -11.08 -14.09
C LYS A 83 2.30 -12.09 -13.36
N GLU A 84 2.02 -13.23 -14.00
CA GLU A 84 1.22 -14.33 -13.48
C GLU A 84 1.89 -14.98 -12.27
N VAL A 85 3.21 -15.20 -12.35
CA VAL A 85 4.01 -15.77 -11.25
C VAL A 85 4.05 -14.81 -10.07
N ALA A 86 4.31 -13.52 -10.32
CA ALA A 86 4.31 -12.51 -9.27
C ALA A 86 2.92 -12.39 -8.60
N SER A 87 1.83 -12.50 -9.36
CA SER A 87 0.46 -12.51 -8.82
C SER A 87 0.19 -13.78 -8.00
N GLU A 88 0.64 -14.96 -8.46
CA GLU A 88 0.50 -16.20 -7.69
C GLU A 88 1.25 -16.11 -6.36
N ILE A 89 2.49 -15.60 -6.37
CA ILE A 89 3.30 -15.42 -5.15
C ILE A 89 2.56 -14.51 -4.17
N ILE A 90 2.17 -13.29 -4.59
CA ILE A 90 1.46 -12.34 -3.72
C ILE A 90 0.15 -12.95 -3.20
N GLY A 91 -0.64 -13.60 -4.04
CA GLY A 91 -1.89 -14.25 -3.62
C GLY A 91 -1.67 -15.33 -2.55
N LEU A 92 -0.58 -16.09 -2.63
CA LEU A 92 -0.20 -17.06 -1.60
C LEU A 92 0.26 -16.39 -0.30
N LEU A 93 1.03 -15.30 -0.39
CA LEU A 93 1.43 -14.52 0.79
C LEU A 93 0.20 -13.91 1.50
N MET A 94 -0.78 -13.42 0.75
CA MET A 94 -2.00 -12.87 1.32
C MET A 94 -2.80 -13.94 2.06
N LEU A 95 -2.90 -15.16 1.50
CA LEU A 95 -3.63 -16.27 2.12
C LEU A 95 -3.01 -16.71 3.46
N GLU A 96 -1.68 -16.71 3.55
CA GLU A 96 -0.94 -17.21 4.71
C GLU A 96 -0.66 -16.12 5.77
N ALA A 97 -0.90 -14.84 5.47
CA ALA A 97 -0.58 -13.73 6.36
C ALA A 97 -1.34 -13.81 7.70
N HIS A 98 -2.59 -14.27 7.69
CA HIS A 98 -3.41 -14.43 8.90
C HIS A 98 -2.88 -15.49 9.88
N ASN A 99 -1.96 -16.34 9.45
CA ASN A 99 -1.38 -17.37 10.32
C ASN A 99 -0.15 -16.86 11.10
N PHE A 100 0.35 -15.66 10.80
CA PHE A 100 1.53 -15.12 11.49
C PHE A 100 1.20 -14.67 12.90
N PRO A 101 2.11 -14.89 13.87
CA PRO A 101 1.99 -14.30 15.19
C PRO A 101 2.21 -12.78 15.11
N GLY A 102 1.52 -12.02 15.96
CA GLY A 102 1.57 -10.56 15.98
C GLY A 102 2.96 -9.92 15.92
N PRO A 103 3.98 -10.38 16.68
CA PRO A 103 5.33 -9.79 16.61
C PRO A 103 5.96 -9.85 15.21
N LEU A 104 5.72 -10.94 14.47
CA LEU A 104 6.25 -11.10 13.11
C LEU A 104 5.44 -10.31 12.08
N LEU A 105 4.14 -10.09 12.32
CA LEU A 105 3.34 -9.16 11.50
C LEU A 105 3.83 -7.72 11.64
N VAL A 106 4.20 -7.32 12.86
CA VAL A 106 4.80 -6.00 13.12
C VAL A 106 6.16 -5.89 12.42
N GLU A 107 6.99 -6.91 12.49
CA GLU A 107 8.29 -6.95 11.80
C GLU A 107 8.10 -6.82 10.28
N LEU A 108 7.20 -7.61 9.70
CA LEU A 108 6.88 -7.55 8.27
C LEU A 108 6.33 -6.19 7.84
N ALA A 109 5.43 -5.58 8.63
CA ALA A 109 4.92 -4.25 8.34
C ALA A 109 6.03 -3.18 8.39
N ASN A 110 6.99 -3.32 9.31
CA ASN A 110 8.13 -2.42 9.40
C ASN A 110 9.10 -2.59 8.21
N GLU A 111 9.24 -3.79 7.63
CA GLU A 111 10.00 -3.97 6.38
C GLU A 111 9.39 -3.13 5.24
N PHE A 112 8.06 -3.09 5.11
CA PHE A 112 7.39 -2.21 4.15
C PHE A 112 7.66 -0.73 4.42
N VAL A 113 7.55 -0.30 5.69
CA VAL A 113 7.86 1.08 6.09
C VAL A 113 9.31 1.43 5.74
N GLY A 114 10.25 0.53 6.01
CA GLY A 114 11.66 0.67 5.66
C GLY A 114 11.87 0.82 4.16
N ALA A 115 11.31 -0.08 3.36
CA ALA A 115 11.40 -0.05 1.90
C ALA A 115 10.81 1.24 1.31
N ILE A 116 9.68 1.72 1.83
CA ILE A 116 9.06 2.99 1.42
C ILE A 116 9.95 4.18 1.78
N LYS A 117 10.51 4.18 2.99
CA LYS A 117 11.39 5.26 3.48
C LYS A 117 12.67 5.36 2.67
N GLU A 118 13.25 4.22 2.30
CA GLU A 118 14.50 4.13 1.52
C GLU A 118 14.28 4.34 0.02
N GLY A 119 13.03 4.25 -0.47
CA GLY A 119 12.71 4.37 -1.89
C GLY A 119 13.07 3.11 -2.69
N ASN A 120 13.08 1.94 -2.04
CA ASN A 120 13.50 0.66 -2.62
C ASN A 120 12.35 -0.09 -3.33
N LEU A 121 11.20 0.57 -3.54
CA LEU A 121 10.11 0.01 -4.32
C LEU A 121 10.40 0.18 -5.80
N MET A 122 10.19 -0.88 -6.57
CA MET A 122 10.54 -0.94 -7.99
C MET A 122 9.31 -1.13 -8.88
N ASN A 123 8.32 -1.92 -8.43
CA ASN A 123 7.05 -2.05 -9.14
C ASN A 123 5.81 -1.87 -8.25
N GLY A 124 5.99 -1.87 -6.93
CA GLY A 124 4.93 -1.60 -5.95
C GLY A 124 3.90 -2.71 -5.80
N LYS A 125 4.09 -3.87 -6.44
CA LYS A 125 3.17 -5.00 -6.37
C LYS A 125 3.15 -5.64 -5.00
N SER A 126 4.26 -5.56 -4.26
CA SER A 126 4.32 -6.03 -2.87
C SER A 126 3.37 -5.24 -1.94
N LEU A 127 3.00 -4.02 -2.30
CA LEU A 127 2.09 -3.19 -1.49
C LEU A 127 0.69 -3.77 -1.36
N GLU A 128 0.27 -4.66 -2.27
CA GLU A 128 -1.01 -5.38 -2.18
C GLU A 128 -1.09 -6.27 -0.93
N LEU A 129 0.06 -6.66 -0.37
CA LEU A 129 0.14 -7.48 0.85
C LEU A 129 -0.08 -6.66 2.12
N LEU A 130 0.32 -5.38 2.13
CA LEU A 130 0.33 -4.55 3.33
C LEU A 130 -1.07 -4.39 3.97
N PRO A 131 -2.18 -4.23 3.22
CA PRO A 131 -3.52 -4.21 3.83
C PRO A 131 -3.87 -5.47 4.61
N ILE A 132 -3.45 -6.62 4.09
CA ILE A 132 -3.72 -7.91 4.73
C ILE A 132 -2.89 -8.04 6.02
N VAL A 133 -1.63 -7.61 6.00
CA VAL A 133 -0.77 -7.58 7.19
C VAL A 133 -1.35 -6.65 8.26
N LEU A 134 -1.74 -5.43 7.87
CA LEU A 134 -2.36 -4.46 8.79
C LEU A 134 -3.70 -4.95 9.34
N THR A 135 -4.48 -5.67 8.55
CA THR A 135 -5.76 -6.24 8.98
C THR A 135 -5.56 -7.43 9.90
N ALA A 136 -4.58 -8.30 9.61
CA ALA A 136 -4.22 -9.43 10.48
C ALA A 136 -3.77 -8.95 11.86
N LEU A 137 -3.01 -7.84 11.94
CA LEU A 137 -2.63 -7.25 13.22
C LEU A 137 -3.83 -6.91 14.11
N ILE A 138 -4.95 -6.44 13.56
CA ILE A 138 -6.15 -6.11 14.33
C ILE A 138 -6.75 -7.35 15.01
N THR A 139 -6.57 -8.53 14.40
CA THR A 139 -7.12 -9.78 14.93
C THR A 139 -6.34 -10.33 16.12
N GLU A 140 -5.12 -9.82 16.36
CA GLU A 140 -4.29 -10.20 17.49
C GLU A 140 -4.91 -9.71 18.81
N LYS A 141 -5.14 -10.66 19.73
CA LYS A 141 -5.79 -10.39 21.02
C LYS A 141 -4.81 -10.02 22.12
N GLU A 142 -3.55 -10.39 21.95
CA GLU A 142 -2.49 -10.14 22.92
C GLU A 142 -1.82 -8.80 22.64
N ASN A 143 -1.33 -8.15 23.69
CA ASN A 143 -0.53 -6.95 23.51
C ASN A 143 0.80 -7.32 22.86
N LEU A 144 1.19 -6.53 21.86
CA LEU A 144 2.39 -6.69 21.07
C LEU A 144 3.43 -5.67 21.55
N VAL A 145 4.69 -6.10 21.62
CA VAL A 145 5.80 -5.19 21.90
C VAL A 145 6.08 -4.39 20.63
N TYR A 146 5.87 -3.08 20.68
CA TYR A 146 6.21 -2.15 19.62
C TYR A 146 7.18 -1.10 20.16
N GLY A 147 8.47 -1.23 19.81
CA GLY A 147 9.51 -0.38 20.37
C GLY A 147 9.71 -0.63 21.87
N LYS A 148 9.26 0.31 22.71
CA LYS A 148 9.34 0.20 24.18
C LYS A 148 7.99 -0.03 24.86
N ASP A 149 6.91 0.01 24.08
CA ASP A 149 5.55 -0.01 24.59
C ASP A 149 4.87 -1.35 24.27
N GLU A 150 3.93 -1.75 25.12
CA GLU A 150 3.01 -2.85 24.86
C GLU A 150 1.69 -2.30 24.33
N LEU A 151 1.37 -2.60 23.08
CA LEU A 151 0.25 -2.03 22.34
C LEU A 151 -0.69 -3.14 21.87
N SER A 152 -1.98 -2.87 21.80
CA SER A 152 -2.90 -3.78 21.11
C SER A 152 -2.57 -3.83 19.61
N GLY A 153 -3.08 -4.85 18.91
CA GLY A 153 -2.95 -4.95 17.46
C GLY A 153 -3.50 -3.71 16.71
N GLU A 154 -4.61 -3.15 17.19
CA GLU A 154 -5.19 -1.93 16.63
C GLU A 154 -4.31 -0.68 16.86
N GLU A 155 -3.71 -0.53 18.03
CA GLU A 155 -2.81 0.58 18.31
C GLU A 155 -1.48 0.43 17.55
N CYS A 156 -0.96 -0.79 17.40
CA CYS A 156 0.19 -1.06 16.51
C CYS A 156 -0.10 -0.64 15.07
N LYS A 157 -1.27 -1.01 14.53
CA LYS A 157 -1.72 -0.61 13.20
C LYS A 157 -1.78 0.92 13.08
N LYS A 158 -2.34 1.61 14.08
CA LYS A 158 -2.40 3.07 14.12
C LYS A 158 -1.01 3.71 14.05
N GLN A 159 -0.05 3.21 14.85
CA GLN A 159 1.33 3.70 14.86
C GLN A 159 2.04 3.43 13.52
N LEU A 160 1.82 2.27 12.90
CA LEU A 160 2.35 1.95 11.58
C LEU A 160 1.78 2.90 10.51
N ILE A 161 0.47 3.14 10.49
CA ILE A 161 -0.17 4.09 9.57
C ILE A 161 0.38 5.51 9.77
N LYS A 162 0.52 5.95 11.02
CA LYS A 162 1.11 7.25 11.33
C LYS A 162 2.56 7.35 10.83
N THR A 163 3.34 6.28 11.01
CA THR A 163 4.72 6.20 10.51
C THR A 163 4.74 6.26 8.98
N LEU A 164 3.92 5.47 8.30
CA LEU A 164 3.72 5.51 6.84
C LEU A 164 3.34 6.92 6.35
N CYS A 165 2.47 7.63 7.06
CA CYS A 165 2.08 8.99 6.68
C CYS A 165 3.20 10.02 6.94
N SER A 166 4.15 9.74 7.84
CA SER A 166 5.27 10.63 8.14
C SER A 166 6.45 10.49 7.16
N VAL A 167 6.70 9.29 6.62
CA VAL A 167 7.79 9.07 5.65
C VAL A 167 7.53 9.74 4.30
N ARG A 168 8.57 10.02 3.53
CA ARG A 168 8.42 10.59 2.18
C ARG A 168 7.87 9.51 1.24
N TRP A 169 6.74 9.79 0.58
CA TRP A 169 6.22 8.90 -0.46
C TRP A 169 6.89 9.25 -1.78
N ASP A 170 7.35 8.23 -2.50
CA ASP A 170 7.74 8.39 -3.89
C ASP A 170 6.51 8.80 -4.72
N ARG A 171 6.72 9.75 -5.63
CA ARG A 171 5.69 10.21 -6.57
C ARG A 171 5.18 9.07 -7.45
N GLN A 172 6.07 8.15 -7.86
CA GLN A 172 5.70 7.05 -8.76
C GLN A 172 4.64 6.12 -8.15
N TYR A 173 4.64 5.97 -6.83
CA TYR A 173 3.78 5.01 -6.12
C TYR A 173 2.64 5.66 -5.33
N VAL A 174 2.48 7.00 -5.38
CA VAL A 174 1.46 7.73 -4.61
C VAL A 174 0.04 7.22 -4.83
N VAL A 175 -0.29 6.87 -6.09
CA VAL A 175 -1.61 6.35 -6.47
C VAL A 175 -1.82 4.96 -5.89
N GLN A 176 -0.79 4.11 -5.94
CA GLN A 176 -0.83 2.76 -5.38
C GLN A 176 -0.92 2.79 -3.86
N PHE A 177 -0.14 3.65 -3.19
CA PHE A 177 -0.26 3.86 -1.74
C PHE A 177 -1.67 4.28 -1.34
N THR A 178 -2.26 5.23 -2.06
CA THR A 178 -3.62 5.71 -1.78
C THR A 178 -4.66 4.62 -2.00
N SER A 179 -4.52 3.86 -3.09
CA SER A 179 -5.40 2.71 -3.37
C SER A 179 -5.26 1.62 -2.31
N MET A 180 -4.06 1.36 -1.81
CA MET A 180 -3.78 0.33 -0.81
C MET A 180 -4.54 0.60 0.51
N PHE A 181 -4.63 1.86 0.95
CA PHE A 181 -5.42 2.25 2.13
C PHE A 181 -6.93 2.01 1.96
N LYS A 182 -7.44 1.89 0.73
CA LYS A 182 -8.84 1.50 0.50
C LYS A 182 -9.12 0.14 1.09
N ASP A 183 -8.17 -0.79 1.10
CA ASP A 183 -8.40 -2.16 1.55
C ASP A 183 -8.07 -2.35 3.04
N VAL A 184 -7.72 -1.26 3.74
CA VAL A 184 -7.48 -1.24 5.19
C VAL A 184 -8.73 -0.74 5.93
N PRO A 185 -9.16 -1.40 7.02
CA PRO A 185 -10.16 -0.85 7.93
C PRO A 185 -9.54 0.28 8.77
N LEU A 186 -9.82 1.53 8.38
CA LEU A 186 -9.30 2.73 9.03
C LEU A 186 -10.30 3.29 10.04
N THR A 187 -9.79 3.76 11.18
CA THR A 187 -10.54 4.65 12.08
C THR A 187 -10.64 6.06 11.48
N ALA A 188 -11.52 6.91 12.02
CA ALA A 188 -11.67 8.28 11.55
C ALA A 188 -10.36 9.08 11.61
N GLU A 189 -9.60 8.91 12.70
CA GLU A 189 -8.29 9.55 12.91
C GLU A 189 -7.23 9.03 11.93
N GLU A 190 -7.18 7.71 11.71
CA GLU A 190 -6.24 7.11 10.73
C GLU A 190 -6.54 7.58 9.31
N ALA A 191 -7.82 7.62 8.94
CA ALA A 191 -8.25 8.13 7.65
C ALA A 191 -7.90 9.61 7.49
N GLU A 192 -7.91 10.41 8.57
CA GLU A 192 -7.48 11.81 8.53
C GLU A 192 -5.98 11.91 8.23
N PHE A 193 -5.13 11.11 8.91
CA PHE A 193 -3.69 11.08 8.61
C PHE A 193 -3.41 10.77 7.14
N VAL A 194 -4.10 9.78 6.57
CA VAL A 194 -3.96 9.39 5.17
C VAL A 194 -4.44 10.50 4.23
N VAL A 195 -5.64 11.05 4.46
CA VAL A 195 -6.19 12.13 3.61
C VAL A 195 -5.26 13.35 3.62
N GLU A 196 -4.78 13.78 4.79
CA GLU A 196 -3.86 14.91 4.88
C GLU A 196 -2.54 14.63 4.16
N LYS A 197 -2.02 13.41 4.26
CA LYS A 197 -0.81 13.01 3.57
C LYS A 197 -0.99 13.07 2.05
N VAL A 198 -2.09 12.52 1.54
CA VAL A 198 -2.40 12.51 0.10
C VAL A 198 -2.58 13.92 -0.44
N LEU A 199 -3.32 14.79 0.27
CA LEU A 199 -3.51 16.19 -0.12
C LEU A 199 -2.18 16.95 -0.21
N LYS A 200 -1.25 16.70 0.73
CA LYS A 200 0.11 17.28 0.68
C LYS A 200 0.90 16.81 -0.54
N MET A 201 0.60 15.63 -1.09
CA MET A 201 1.28 15.12 -2.27
C MET A 201 0.88 15.85 -3.55
N PHE A 202 -0.33 16.43 -3.67
CA PHE A 202 -0.76 17.15 -4.88
C PHE A 202 0.25 18.20 -5.36
N SER A 203 0.79 19.00 -4.43
CA SER A 203 1.80 20.03 -4.74
C SER A 203 3.16 19.50 -5.23
N LYS A 204 3.37 18.18 -5.18
CA LYS A 204 4.61 17.51 -5.59
C LYS A 204 4.45 16.72 -6.89
N LEU A 205 3.24 16.70 -7.45
CA LEU A 205 2.91 15.98 -8.68
C LEU A 205 2.88 16.92 -9.88
N ASN A 206 3.08 16.34 -11.06
CA ASN A 206 2.72 17.02 -12.30
C ASN A 206 1.19 17.08 -12.38
N LEU A 207 0.63 18.11 -13.03
CA LEU A 207 -0.83 18.29 -13.10
C LEU A 207 -1.55 17.06 -13.69
N GLN A 208 -1.00 16.40 -14.70
CA GLN A 208 -1.58 15.20 -15.31
C GLN A 208 -1.66 13.99 -14.36
N GLU A 209 -0.87 13.97 -13.29
CA GLU A 209 -0.88 12.89 -12.29
C GLU A 209 -1.91 13.14 -11.17
N VAL A 210 -2.45 14.36 -11.08
CA VAL A 210 -3.43 14.72 -10.05
C VAL A 210 -4.78 14.02 -10.25
N PRO A 211 -5.39 13.96 -11.46
CA PRO A 211 -6.68 13.31 -11.66
C PRO A 211 -6.77 11.85 -11.17
N PRO A 212 -5.83 10.93 -11.49
CA PRO A 212 -5.90 9.56 -10.98
C PRO A 212 -5.74 9.51 -9.45
N LEU A 213 -4.94 10.39 -8.85
CA LEU A 213 -4.82 10.45 -7.39
C LEU A 213 -6.10 10.98 -6.73
N VAL A 214 -6.74 12.00 -7.32
CA VAL A 214 -8.05 12.50 -6.86
C VAL A 214 -9.09 11.40 -6.92
N TYR A 215 -9.13 10.61 -7.99
CA TYR A 215 -10.04 9.47 -8.08
C TYR A 215 -9.84 8.50 -6.90
N GLN A 216 -8.60 8.09 -6.62
CA GLN A 216 -8.32 7.20 -5.48
C GLN A 216 -8.69 7.84 -4.13
N LEU A 217 -8.43 9.14 -3.96
CA LEU A 217 -8.80 9.86 -2.74
C LEU A 217 -10.32 9.95 -2.55
N LEU A 218 -11.09 10.11 -3.62
CA LEU A 218 -12.56 10.11 -3.58
C LEU A 218 -13.11 8.73 -3.24
N VAL A 219 -12.50 7.65 -3.75
CA VAL A 219 -12.85 6.28 -3.36
C VAL A 219 -12.56 6.04 -1.87
N LEU A 220 -11.45 6.55 -1.34
CA LEU A 220 -11.18 6.50 0.09
C LEU A 220 -12.22 7.31 0.90
N ALA A 221 -12.63 8.47 0.37
CA ALA A 221 -13.60 9.35 1.01
C ALA A 221 -15.01 8.73 1.17
N SER A 222 -15.34 7.69 0.39
CA SER A 222 -16.61 6.97 0.56
C SER A 222 -16.71 6.25 1.91
N LYS A 223 -15.58 6.10 2.61
CA LYS A 223 -15.50 5.52 3.96
C LYS A 223 -15.46 6.58 5.08
N GLY A 224 -15.35 7.86 4.76
CA GLY A 224 -15.26 8.95 5.75
C GLY A 224 -14.55 10.20 5.21
N ASN A 225 -14.44 11.26 6.03
CA ASN A 225 -13.65 12.47 5.72
C ASN A 225 -14.01 13.22 4.42
N ARG A 226 -15.22 13.03 3.89
CA ARG A 226 -15.73 13.65 2.65
C ARG A 226 -15.51 15.16 2.60
N LYS A 227 -15.86 15.85 3.69
CA LYS A 227 -15.70 17.30 3.83
C LYS A 227 -14.25 17.72 3.59
N ARG A 228 -13.32 17.11 4.34
CA ARG A 228 -11.89 17.42 4.29
C ARG A 228 -11.28 17.14 2.92
N VAL A 229 -11.70 16.04 2.27
CA VAL A 229 -11.28 15.69 0.91
C VAL A 229 -11.73 16.75 -0.10
N LEU A 230 -13.01 17.13 -0.08
CA LEU A 230 -13.55 18.16 -0.97
C LEU A 230 -12.86 19.51 -0.74
N GLU A 231 -12.75 19.94 0.51
CA GLU A 231 -12.05 21.18 0.88
C GLU A 231 -10.60 21.18 0.40
N GLY A 232 -9.89 20.07 0.58
CA GLY A 232 -8.50 19.94 0.15
C GLY A 232 -8.32 20.02 -1.36
N ILE A 233 -9.18 19.35 -2.13
CA ILE A 233 -9.15 19.39 -3.60
C ILE A 233 -9.49 20.81 -4.09
N ILE A 234 -10.56 21.41 -3.57
CA ILE A 234 -10.99 22.76 -3.96
C ILE A 234 -9.92 23.80 -3.61
N ALA A 235 -9.37 23.75 -2.40
CA ALA A 235 -8.32 24.68 -1.98
C ALA A 235 -7.04 24.55 -2.82
N PHE A 236 -6.69 23.33 -3.23
CA PHE A 236 -5.56 23.09 -4.12
C PHE A 236 -5.76 23.75 -5.49
N PHE A 237 -6.90 23.53 -6.15
CA PHE A 237 -7.16 24.13 -7.46
C PHE A 237 -7.38 25.66 -7.38
N ASN A 238 -8.06 26.16 -6.35
CA ASN A 238 -8.18 27.61 -6.12
C ASN A 238 -6.80 28.29 -5.99
N LYS A 239 -5.83 27.62 -5.36
CA LYS A 239 -4.46 28.13 -5.27
C LYS A 239 -3.77 28.16 -6.63
N LEU A 240 -3.92 27.10 -7.44
CA LEU A 240 -3.37 27.04 -8.79
C LEU A 240 -3.98 28.12 -9.70
N ASP A 241 -5.29 28.32 -9.62
CA ASP A 241 -6.01 29.37 -10.34
C ASP A 241 -5.49 30.76 -9.99
N LYS A 242 -5.29 31.03 -8.70
CA LYS A 242 -4.76 32.31 -8.24
C LYS A 242 -3.36 32.56 -8.79
N GLN A 243 -2.47 31.57 -8.73
CA GLN A 243 -1.11 31.67 -9.26
C GLN A 243 -1.12 31.93 -10.78
N HIS A 244 -1.94 31.18 -11.52
CA HIS A 244 -2.09 31.34 -12.96
C HIS A 244 -2.63 32.74 -13.34
N ASN A 245 -3.61 33.28 -12.60
CA ASN A 245 -4.15 34.60 -12.86
C ASN A 245 -3.15 35.73 -12.54
N GLU A 246 -2.35 35.57 -11.48
CA GLU A 246 -1.27 36.50 -11.13
C GLU A 246 -0.18 36.51 -12.22
N GLU A 247 0.22 35.34 -12.73
CA GLU A 247 1.18 35.18 -13.84
C GLU A 247 0.69 35.81 -15.16
N GLN A 248 -0.60 35.75 -15.45
CA GLN A 248 -1.19 36.42 -16.63
C GLN A 248 -1.27 37.95 -16.49
N SER A 249 -1.34 38.46 -15.27
CA SER A 249 -1.44 39.90 -14.99
C SER A 249 -0.08 40.60 -14.85
N GLY A 250 0.99 39.84 -14.58
CA GLY A 250 2.35 40.33 -14.39
C GLY A 250 3.20 40.26 -15.67
N ASN A 251 3.39 41.41 -16.32
CA ASN A 251 4.43 41.78 -17.30
C ASN A 251 5.16 40.63 -18.04
N GLU A 252 4.94 40.56 -19.36
CA GLU A 252 5.42 39.58 -20.37
C GLU A 252 6.96 39.38 -20.52
N LEU A 253 7.79 39.58 -19.49
CA LEU A 253 9.26 39.62 -19.65
C LEU A 253 10.08 38.52 -18.96
N LEU A 254 9.47 37.48 -18.38
CA LEU A 254 10.24 36.31 -17.92
C LEU A 254 9.68 35.01 -18.53
N ASP A 255 10.32 34.55 -19.60
CA ASP A 255 10.21 33.21 -20.20
C ASP A 255 10.72 32.11 -19.23
N LEU A 256 10.11 31.99 -18.05
CA LEU A 256 10.31 30.83 -17.18
C LEU A 256 8.96 30.16 -16.89
N VAL A 257 8.63 29.20 -17.74
CA VAL A 257 7.65 28.13 -17.54
C VAL A 257 6.27 28.63 -17.10
N THR A 258 5.59 29.35 -18.00
CA THR A 258 4.14 29.56 -17.87
C THR A 258 3.43 28.21 -17.97
N MET A 259 2.64 27.86 -16.97
CA MET A 259 1.74 26.71 -17.05
C MET A 259 0.75 26.94 -18.20
N PRO A 260 0.63 26.05 -19.20
CA PRO A 260 -0.29 26.26 -20.30
C PRO A 260 -1.72 26.33 -19.76
N SER A 261 -2.42 27.45 -19.98
CA SER A 261 -3.79 27.67 -19.49
C SER A 261 -4.75 26.55 -19.89
N GLY A 262 -4.54 25.97 -21.07
CA GLY A 262 -5.31 24.82 -21.56
C GLY A 262 -5.09 23.54 -20.75
N GLU A 263 -3.89 23.32 -20.21
CA GLU A 263 -3.57 22.14 -19.42
C GLU A 263 -4.27 22.16 -18.06
N LEU A 264 -4.18 23.28 -17.35
CA LEU A 264 -4.84 23.46 -16.04
C LEU A 264 -6.36 23.26 -16.17
N ARG A 265 -6.99 23.92 -17.14
CA ARG A 265 -8.44 23.82 -17.38
C ARG A 265 -8.88 22.41 -17.77
N HIS A 266 -8.05 21.69 -18.54
CA HIS A 266 -8.34 20.30 -18.91
C HIS A 266 -8.27 19.35 -17.69
N VAL A 267 -7.25 19.53 -16.85
CA VAL A 267 -7.08 18.76 -15.61
C VAL A 267 -8.21 19.03 -14.63
N GLU A 268 -8.61 20.29 -14.45
CA GLU A 268 -9.78 20.67 -13.67
C GLU A 268 -11.07 20.02 -14.18
N GLY A 269 -11.31 20.07 -15.49
CA GLY A 269 -12.46 19.41 -16.11
C GLY A 269 -12.51 17.92 -15.79
N THR A 270 -11.36 17.24 -15.82
CA THR A 270 -11.23 15.81 -15.47
C THR A 270 -11.48 15.57 -13.98
N VAL A 271 -10.95 16.42 -13.11
CA VAL A 271 -11.18 16.33 -11.65
C VAL A 271 -12.66 16.56 -11.30
N ILE A 272 -13.31 17.55 -11.91
CA ILE A 272 -14.75 17.80 -11.76
C ILE A 272 -15.53 16.56 -12.21
N LEU A 273 -15.18 15.96 -13.34
CA LEU A 273 -15.81 14.73 -13.82
C LEU A 273 -15.69 13.58 -12.80
N HIS A 274 -14.51 13.38 -12.21
CA HIS A 274 -14.31 12.39 -11.14
C HIS A 274 -15.16 12.67 -9.90
N ILE A 275 -15.25 13.93 -9.46
CA ILE A 275 -16.09 14.32 -8.32
C ILE A 275 -17.58 14.07 -8.62
N VAL A 276 -18.06 14.47 -9.80
CA VAL A 276 -19.45 14.26 -10.22
C VAL A 276 -19.77 12.77 -10.29
N PHE A 277 -18.85 11.96 -10.82
CA PHE A 277 -19.02 10.51 -10.83
C PHE A 277 -19.04 9.91 -9.42
N ALA A 278 -18.16 10.37 -8.52
CA ALA A 278 -18.16 9.94 -7.13
C ALA A 278 -19.47 10.31 -6.41
N ILE A 279 -20.02 11.51 -6.65
CA ILE A 279 -21.32 11.94 -6.10
C ILE A 279 -22.47 11.05 -6.59
N LYS A 280 -22.40 10.59 -7.85
CA LYS A 280 -23.39 9.67 -8.41
C LYS A 280 -23.42 8.34 -7.65
N LEU A 281 -22.27 7.90 -7.12
CA LEU A 281 -22.15 6.67 -6.34
C LEU A 281 -22.37 6.88 -4.83
N ASP A 282 -22.03 8.07 -4.31
CA ASP A 282 -22.16 8.45 -2.91
C ASP A 282 -22.88 9.81 -2.75
N CYS A 283 -24.17 9.76 -2.44
CA CYS A 283 -24.99 10.96 -2.25
C CYS A 283 -24.59 11.80 -1.02
N GLU A 284 -23.87 11.24 -0.04
CA GLU A 284 -23.36 12.00 1.11
C GLU A 284 -22.25 12.95 0.70
N LEU A 285 -21.43 12.56 -0.27
CA LEU A 285 -20.41 13.43 -0.85
C LEU A 285 -21.05 14.66 -1.52
N GLY A 286 -22.15 14.45 -2.25
CA GLY A 286 -22.90 15.55 -2.86
C GLY A 286 -23.55 16.49 -1.84
N ARG A 287 -24.11 15.93 -0.75
CA ARG A 287 -24.64 16.74 0.36
C ARG A 287 -23.55 17.60 0.99
N GLU A 288 -22.37 17.05 1.19
CA GLU A 288 -21.26 17.77 1.80
C GLU A 288 -20.72 18.88 0.89
N LEU A 289 -20.63 18.63 -0.42
CA LEU A 289 -20.29 19.66 -1.40
C LEU A 289 -21.29 20.83 -1.38
N LEU A 290 -22.60 20.54 -1.35
CA LEU A 290 -23.63 21.58 -1.29
C LEU A 290 -23.54 22.42 -0.02
N LYS A 291 -23.25 21.82 1.14
CA LYS A 291 -23.01 22.57 2.38
C LYS A 291 -21.82 23.50 2.22
N HIS A 292 -20.71 23.00 1.67
CA HIS A 292 -19.50 23.78 1.44
C HIS A 292 -19.76 25.00 0.54
N VAL A 293 -20.45 24.80 -0.60
CA VAL A 293 -20.77 25.88 -1.54
C VAL A 293 -21.72 26.92 -0.93
N LYS A 294 -22.70 26.50 -0.13
CA LYS A 294 -23.61 27.42 0.57
C LYS A 294 -22.88 28.33 1.55
N VAL A 295 -21.89 27.80 2.28
CA VAL A 295 -21.05 28.61 3.18
C VAL A 295 -20.24 29.62 2.38
N ALA A 296 -19.60 29.19 1.28
CA ALA A 296 -18.82 30.08 0.41
C ALA A 296 -19.66 31.18 -0.25
N SER A 297 -20.94 30.92 -0.56
CA SER A 297 -21.85 31.91 -1.16
C SER A 297 -22.34 32.99 -0.17
N ASN A 298 -22.20 32.72 1.14
CA ASN A 298 -22.57 33.64 2.22
C ASN A 298 -21.35 34.36 2.82
N SER A 299 -20.16 34.14 2.27
CA SER A 299 -18.87 34.74 2.69
C SER A 299 -18.50 35.87 1.74
#